data_AF-A0A3A0D115-F1
#
_entry.id   AF-A0A3A0D115-F1
#
_cell.length_a   1.000
_cell.length_b   1.000
_cell.length_c   1.000
_cell.angle_alpha   90.00
_cell.angle_beta   90.00
_cell.angle_gamma   90.00
#
_symmetry.space_group_name_H-M   'P 1'
#
loop_
_entity.id
_entity.type
_entity.pdbx_description
1 polymer ?
#
loop_
_entity_poly.entity_id
_entity_poly.type
_entity_poly.pdbx_seq_one_letter_code
_entity_poly.pdbx_strand_id
1 'polypeptide(L)' 'MNLKSFVVNFIVTFIIAFAVTAIATLLWNLIQSGTASVDWAASFRLALILGIAFPLVEAMRGKSSNK' A
#
# COMPACT_ATOMS: atom_id res chain seq x y z
N MET A 1 14.04 13.72 -1.79
CA MET A 1 13.97 12.61 -2.75
C MET A 1 13.66 13.18 -4.13
N ASN A 2 14.28 12.67 -5.20
CA ASN A 2 13.92 13.07 -6.57
C ASN A 2 12.60 12.40 -7.01
N LEU A 3 11.92 12.96 -8.01
CA LEU A 3 10.61 12.48 -8.45
C LEU A 3 10.64 11.02 -8.90
N LYS A 4 11.72 10.60 -9.60
CA LYS A 4 11.89 9.21 -10.05
C LYS A 4 11.88 8.22 -8.89
N SER A 5 12.64 8.49 -7.83
CA SER A 5 12.70 7.62 -6.66
C SER A 5 11.39 7.62 -5.88
N PHE A 6 10.66 8.74 -5.85
CA PHE A 6 9.31 8.77 -5.27
C PHE A 6 8.36 7.84 -6.01
N VAL A 7 8.31 7.94 -7.34
CA VAL A 7 7.42 7.15 -8.18
C VAL A 7 7.72 5.65 -8.07
N VAL A 8 9.00 5.26 -8.10
CA VAL A 8 9.38 3.84 -7.94
C VAL A 8 8.96 3.30 -6.57
N ASN A 9 9.25 4.04 -5.50
CA ASN A 9 8.87 3.62 -4.15
C ASN A 9 7.33 3.55 -4.00
N PHE A 10 6.60 4.51 -4.54
CA PHE A 10 5.14 4.49 -4.59
C PHE A 10 4.63 3.24 -5.30
N ILE A 11 5.11 2.93 -6.50
CA ILE A 11 4.63 1.78 -7.29
C ILE A 11 4.89 0.46 -6.55
N VAL A 12 6.09 0.28 -6.01
CA VAL A 12 6.46 -0.95 -5.29
C VAL A 12 5.59 -1.11 -4.04
N THR A 13 5.47 -0.07 -3.21
CA THR A 13 4.63 -0.12 -2.01
C THR A 13 3.16 -0.33 -2.36
N PHE A 14 2.66 0.31 -3.41
CA PHE A 14 1.29 0.15 -3.89
C PHE A 14 1.00 -1.30 -4.29
N ILE A 15 1.84 -1.92 -5.12
CA ILE A 15 1.64 -3.30 -5.58
C ILE A 15 1.63 -4.28 -4.40
N ILE A 16 2.57 -4.12 -3.46
CA ILE A 16 2.65 -4.98 -2.27
C ILE A 16 1.41 -4.81 -1.41
N ALA A 17 1.04 -3.57 -1.06
CA ALA A 17 -0.11 -3.29 -0.22
C ALA A 17 -1.42 -3.75 -0.87
N PHE A 18 -1.55 -3.60 -2.20
CA PHE A 18 -2.70 -4.07 -2.96
C PHE A 18 -2.81 -5.59 -2.90
N ALA A 19 -1.74 -6.31 -3.20
CA ALA A 19 -1.72 -7.77 -3.17
C ALA A 19 -2.01 -8.32 -1.76
N VAL A 20 -1.39 -7.75 -0.73
CA VAL A 20 -1.61 -8.15 0.66
C VAL A 20 -3.06 -7.93 1.07
N THR A 21 -3.65 -6.77 0.75
CA THR A 21 -5.04 -6.48 1.11
C THR A 21 -6.02 -7.33 0.30
N ALA A 22 -5.72 -7.60 -0.97
CA ALA A 22 -6.54 -8.48 -1.80
C ALA A 22 -6.58 -9.91 -1.23
N ILE A 23 -5.43 -10.44 -0.84
CA ILE A 23 -5.33 -11.76 -0.18
C ILE A 23 -6.04 -11.74 1.18
N ALA A 24 -5.81 -10.71 1.99
CA ALA A 24 -6.44 -10.59 3.30
C ALA A 24 -7.97 -10.56 3.21
N THR A 25 -8.52 -9.78 2.27
CA THR A 25 -9.97 -9.68 2.07
C THR A 25 -10.55 -10.96 1.49
N LEU A 26 -9.84 -11.64 0.59
CA LEU A 26 -10.22 -12.96 0.10
C LEU A 26 -10.33 -13.98 1.22
N LEU A 27 -9.30 -14.09 2.05
CA LEU A 27 -9.28 -15.05 3.16
C LEU A 27 -10.35 -14.71 4.21
N TRP A 28 -10.51 -13.43 4.53
CA TRP A 28 -11.53 -12.97 5.46
C TRP A 28 -12.94 -13.32 4.97
N ASN A 29 -13.25 -13.03 3.70
CA ASN A 29 -14.56 -13.33 3.12
C ASN A 29 -14.81 -14.82 2.99
N LEU A 30 -13.77 -15.62 2.72
CA LEU A 30 -13.88 -17.08 2.71
C LEU A 30 -14.26 -17.63 4.09
N ILE A 31 -13.66 -17.11 5.15
CA ILE A 31 -13.93 -17.55 6.54
C ILE A 31 -15.31 -17.06 7.00
N GLN A 32 -15.65 -15.80 6.75
CA GLN A 32 -16.87 -15.18 7.29
C GLN A 32 -18.13 -15.48 6.49
N SER A 33 -18.02 -15.43 5.16
CA SER A 33 -19.16 -15.55 4.25
C SER A 33 -19.21 -16.90 3.54
N GLY A 34 -18.18 -17.74 3.69
CA GLY A 34 -18.05 -19.01 2.95
C GLY A 34 -17.74 -18.83 1.47
N THR A 35 -17.49 -17.60 1.01
CA THR A 35 -17.30 -17.26 -0.40
C THR A 35 -15.92 -16.66 -0.64
N ALA A 36 -15.18 -17.22 -1.59
CA ALA A 36 -13.91 -16.64 -2.03
C ALA A 36 -14.17 -15.38 -2.88
N SER A 37 -14.15 -14.22 -2.24
CA SER A 37 -14.36 -12.91 -2.89
C SER A 37 -13.32 -11.90 -2.41
N VAL A 38 -12.72 -11.17 -3.34
CA VAL A 38 -11.76 -10.08 -3.06
C VAL A 38 -12.52 -8.76 -2.96
N ASP A 39 -12.25 -7.96 -1.93
CA ASP A 39 -12.70 -6.56 -1.92
C ASP A 39 -11.65 -5.68 -2.64
N TRP A 40 -11.90 -5.46 -3.93
CA TRP A 40 -11.05 -4.63 -4.79
C TRP A 40 -11.03 -3.17 -4.37
N ALA A 41 -12.14 -2.65 -3.86
CA ALA A 41 -12.25 -1.24 -3.47
C ALA A 41 -11.42 -0.96 -2.20
N ALA A 42 -11.53 -1.82 -1.19
CA ALA A 42 -10.71 -1.75 0.01
C ALA A 42 -9.23 -1.92 -0.33
N SER A 43 -8.89 -2.89 -1.17
CA SER A 43 -7.51 -3.17 -1.60
C SER A 43 -6.88 -1.99 -2.32
N PHE A 44 -7.61 -1.37 -3.27
CA PHE A 44 -7.14 -0.21 -4.01
C PHE A 44 -6.95 1.02 -3.10
N ARG A 45 -7.93 1.30 -2.23
CA ARG A 45 -7.89 2.45 -1.31
C ARG A 45 -6.72 2.34 -0.34
N LEU A 46 -6.53 1.18 0.30
CA LEU A 46 -5.42 0.95 1.22
C LEU A 46 -4.06 1.03 0.50
N ALA A 47 -3.95 0.42 -0.68
CA ALA A 47 -2.74 0.48 -1.48
C ALA A 47 -2.37 1.91 -1.86
N LEU A 48 -3.34 2.74 -2.23
CA LEU A 48 -3.13 4.16 -2.53
C LEU A 48 -2.61 4.92 -1.32
N ILE A 49 -3.28 4.77 -0.17
CA ILE A 49 -2.92 5.46 1.07
C ILE A 49 -1.50 5.08 1.48
N LEU A 50 -1.19 3.78 1.55
CA LEU A 50 0.12 3.31 1.98
C LEU A 50 1.21 3.63 0.94
N GLY A 51 0.91 3.47 -0.35
CA GLY A 51 1.81 3.83 -1.43
C GLY A 51 2.25 5.29 -1.38
N ILE A 52 1.39 6.21 -0.93
CA ILE A 52 1.70 7.63 -0.76
C ILE A 52 2.38 7.90 0.60
N ALA A 53 1.83 7.35 1.68
CA ALA A 53 2.27 7.62 3.04
C ALA A 53 3.70 7.15 3.31
N PHE A 54 4.09 5.96 2.84
CA PHE A 54 5.43 5.42 3.09
C PHE A 54 6.56 6.28 2.46
N PRO A 55 6.53 6.60 1.15
CA PRO A 55 7.54 7.46 0.54
C PRO A 55 7.56 8.88 1.13
N LEU A 56 6.42 9.40 1.59
CA LEU A 56 6.34 10.69 2.29
C LEU A 56 7.05 10.64 3.65
N VAL A 57 6.78 9.62 4.47
CA VAL A 57 7.45 9.44 5.77
C VAL A 57 8.96 9.33 5.58
N GLU A 58 9.41 8.57 4.58
CA GLU A 58 10.83 8.44 4.27
C GLU A 58 11.46 9.77 3.83
N ALA A 59 10.75 10.55 3.00
CA ALA A 59 11.20 11.89 2.61
C ALA A 59 11.29 12.85 3.82
N MET A 60 10.39 12.73 4.80
CA MET A 60 10.44 13.50 6.04
C MET A 60 11.61 13.09 6.94
N ARG A 61 11.89 11.79 7.06
CA ARG A 61 13.02 11.26 7.84
C ARG A 61 14.36 11.73 7.28
N GLY A 62 14.55 11.68 5.96
CA GLY A 62 15.75 12.19 5.30
C GLY A 62 15.97 13.69 5.48
N LYS A 63 14.90 14.47 5.67
CA LYS A 63 14.97 15.91 5.96
C LYS A 63 15.37 16.20 7.41
N SER A 64 15.05 15.31 8.35
CA SER A 64 15.38 15.45 9.77
C SER A 64 16.83 15.11 10.11
N SER A 65 17.51 14.29 9.30
CA SER A 65 18.92 13.92 9.51
C SER A 65 19.93 14.94 8.96
N ASN A 66 19.46 15.95 8.22
CA ASN A 66 20.31 16.96 7.55
C ASN A 66 20.22 18.35 8.23
N LYS A 67 19.74 18.38 9.47
CA LYS A 67 19.74 19.52 10.38
C LYS A 67 20.56 19.16 11.61
#